data_AF-A0AAU2CWC2-F1
#
_entry.id   AF-A0AAU2CWC2-F1
#
_cell.length_a   1.000
_cell.length_b   1.000
_cell.length_c   1.000
_cell.angle_alpha   90.00
_cell.angle_beta   90.00
_cell.angle_gamma   90.00
#
_symmetry.space_group_name_H-M   'P 1'
#
loop_
_entity.id
_entity.type
_entity.pdbx_description
1 polymer ?
#
loop_
_entity_poly.entity_id
_entity_poly.type
_entity_poly.pdbx_seq_one_letter_code
_entity_poly.pdbx_strand_id
1 'polypeptide(L)'
;MDRGADLQQLRELSKLFAHKAHDLQVLIKDLDGKTSHSEGFWKGPKADRFRHDWHDVKPTFSKWVDTLNEASKSAQTSADNIERAT
;
A
#
# COMPACT_ATOMS: atom_id res chain seq x y z
N MET A 1 -13.40 -26.71 -20.31
CA MET A 1 -14.13 -26.45 -19.04
C MET A 1 -13.67 -25.10 -18.56
N ASP A 2 -14.61 -24.17 -18.43
CA ASP A 2 -14.35 -22.84 -17.89
C ASP A 2 -13.97 -23.03 -16.42
N ARG A 3 -12.68 -22.90 -16.09
CA ARG A 3 -12.23 -22.89 -14.69
C ARG A 3 -12.88 -21.64 -14.10
N GLY A 4 -13.60 -21.72 -12.98
CA GLY A 4 -14.43 -20.63 -12.44
C GLY A 4 -13.76 -19.25 -12.21
N ALA A 5 -12.47 -19.08 -12.57
CA ALA A 5 -11.81 -17.82 -12.87
C ALA A 5 -10.60 -18.04 -13.81
N ASP A 6 -10.14 -16.98 -14.48
CA ASP A 6 -8.86 -16.94 -15.18
C ASP A 6 -7.70 -16.88 -14.16
N LEU A 7 -7.01 -18.01 -13.97
CA LEU A 7 -5.90 -18.17 -13.02
C LEU A 7 -4.73 -17.22 -13.31
N GLN A 8 -4.46 -16.93 -14.59
CA GLN A 8 -3.38 -16.02 -14.96
C GLN A 8 -3.73 -14.60 -14.52
N GLN A 9 -4.97 -14.16 -14.79
CA GLN A 9 -5.42 -12.84 -14.36
C GLN A 9 -5.44 -12.68 -12.84
N LEU A 10 -5.82 -13.71 -12.07
CA LEU A 10 -5.74 -13.64 -10.60
C LEU A 10 -4.30 -13.49 -10.09
N ARG A 11 -3.36 -14.21 -10.70
CA ARG A 11 -1.92 -14.10 -10.36
C ARG A 11 -1.36 -12.73 -10.75
N GLU A 12 -1.76 -12.18 -11.89
CA GLU A 12 -1.39 -10.82 -12.31
C GLU A 12 -1.97 -9.76 -11.39
N LEU A 13 -3.23 -9.92 -10.98
CA LEU A 13 -3.89 -9.04 -10.01
C LEU A 13 -3.16 -9.05 -8.66
N SER A 14 -2.83 -10.24 -8.14
CA SER A 14 -2.04 -10.39 -6.91
C SER A 14 -0.72 -9.62 -6.98
N LYS A 15 0.03 -9.76 -8.08
CA LYS A 15 1.31 -9.06 -8.30
C LYS A 15 1.13 -7.55 -8.36
N LEU A 16 0.08 -7.07 -9.03
CA LEU A 16 -0.21 -5.65 -9.14
C LEU A 16 -0.46 -5.03 -7.76
N PHE A 17 -1.31 -5.65 -6.94
CA PHE A 17 -1.60 -5.16 -5.59
C PHE A 17 -0.36 -5.14 -4.70
N ALA A 18 0.47 -6.19 -4.73
CA ALA A 18 1.74 -6.22 -3.99
C ALA A 18 2.70 -5.11 -4.44
N HIS A 19 2.83 -4.90 -5.75
CA HIS A 19 3.67 -3.84 -6.30
C HIS A 19 3.19 -2.45 -5.87
N LYS A 20 1.88 -2.20 -5.90
CA LYS A 20 1.31 -0.91 -5.47
C LYS A 20 1.39 -0.71 -3.96
N ALA A 21 1.32 -1.77 -3.16
CA ALA A 21 1.59 -1.70 -1.72
C ALA A 21 3.02 -1.24 -1.45
N HIS A 22 4.00 -1.81 -2.15
CA HIS A 22 5.40 -1.41 -2.07
C HIS A 22 5.60 0.05 -2.51
N ASP A 23 5.06 0.44 -3.66
CA ASP A 23 5.17 1.81 -4.18
C ASP A 23 4.63 2.83 -3.16
N LEU A 24 3.47 2.55 -2.56
CA LEU A 24 2.88 3.40 -1.53
C LEU A 24 3.75 3.46 -0.27
N GLN A 25 4.32 2.33 0.17
CA GLN A 25 5.22 2.30 1.33
C GLN A 25 6.47 3.16 1.10
N VAL A 26 7.05 3.10 -0.10
CA VAL A 26 8.21 3.94 -0.48
C VAL A 26 7.82 5.42 -0.47
N LEU A 27 6.66 5.77 -1.05
CA LEU A 27 6.15 7.14 -1.07
C LEU A 27 5.94 7.69 0.35
N ILE A 28 5.28 6.93 1.23
CA ILE A 28 5.08 7.32 2.63
C ILE A 28 6.42 7.60 3.30
N LYS A 29 7.42 6.74 3.11
CA LYS A 29 8.75 6.88 3.71
C LYS A 29 9.48 8.13 3.22
N ASP A 30 9.44 8.43 1.93
CA ASP A 30 10.07 9.64 1.39
C ASP A 30 9.40 10.91 1.94
N LEU A 31 8.07 10.98 1.88
CA LEU A 31 7.31 12.12 2.38
C LEU A 31 7.53 12.34 3.89
N ASP A 32 7.58 11.28 4.67
CA ASP A 32 7.86 11.33 6.10
C ASP A 32 9.28 11.84 6.39
N GLY A 33 10.25 11.37 5.62
CA GLY A 33 11.63 11.85 5.68
C GLY A 33 11.74 13.34 5.37
N LYS A 34 11.13 13.80 4.27
CA LYS A 34 11.12 15.22 3.89
C LYS A 34 10.38 16.09 4.90
N THR A 35 9.26 15.59 5.43
CA THR A 35 8.47 16.29 6.45
C THR A 35 9.25 16.45 7.75
N SER A 36 9.97 15.42 8.18
CA SER A 36 10.83 15.49 9.36
C SER A 36 12.02 16.45 9.16
N HIS A 37 12.68 16.40 7.99
CA HIS A 37 13.77 17.33 7.66
C HIS A 37 13.31 18.79 7.50
N SER A 38 12.01 19.02 7.29
CA SER A 38 11.46 20.38 7.16
C SER A 38 11.72 21.26 8.37
N GLU A 39 11.93 20.67 9.54
CA GLU A 39 12.30 21.41 10.74
C GLU A 39 13.54 22.26 10.51
N GLY A 40 14.52 21.83 9.70
CA GLY A 40 15.75 22.60 9.49
C GLY A 40 15.57 23.93 8.74
N PHE A 41 14.54 24.03 7.90
CA PHE A 41 14.38 25.15 6.95
C PHE A 41 13.00 25.80 6.95
N TRP A 42 12.01 25.22 7.65
CA TRP A 42 10.66 25.75 7.75
C TRP A 42 10.16 25.72 9.20
N LYS A 43 10.14 26.91 9.80
CA LYS A 43 9.84 27.15 11.21
C LYS A 43 8.53 27.92 11.40
N GLY A 44 8.03 27.87 12.64
CA GLY A 44 6.89 28.64 13.10
C GLY A 44 5.57 27.86 13.07
N PRO A 45 4.48 28.44 13.61
CA PRO A 45 3.27 27.70 13.96
C PRO A 45 2.59 26.96 12.81
N LYS A 46 2.68 27.51 11.58
CA LYS A 46 2.12 26.85 10.39
C LYS A 46 2.93 25.61 9.97
N ALA A 47 4.25 25.66 10.13
CA ALA A 47 5.12 24.53 9.84
C ALA A 47 4.88 23.40 10.86
N ASP A 48 4.71 23.76 12.13
CA ASP A 48 4.39 22.80 13.20
C ASP A 48 3.03 22.13 12.96
N ARG A 49 2.01 22.92 12.59
CA ARG A 49 0.70 22.40 12.20
C ARG A 49 0.79 21.44 11.01
N PHE A 50 1.54 21.79 9.96
CA PHE A 50 1.71 20.88 8.81
C PHE A 50 2.31 19.53 9.22
N ARG A 51 3.38 19.53 10.04
CA ARG A 51 4.00 18.30 10.54
C ARG A 51 3.04 17.47 11.41
N HIS A 52 2.25 18.14 12.24
CA HIS A 52 1.22 17.50 13.05
C HIS A 52 0.13 16.86 12.19
N ASP A 53 -0.45 17.62 11.25
CA ASP A 53 -1.47 17.13 10.32
C ASP A 53 -0.94 15.94 9.49
N TRP A 54 0.35 15.97 9.09
CA TRP A 54 1.02 14.84 8.43
C TRP A 54 1.14 13.62 9.34
N HIS A 55 1.61 13.80 10.58
CA HIS A 55 1.74 12.74 11.57
C HIS A 55 0.39 12.04 11.80
N ASP A 56 -0.70 12.80 11.82
CA ASP A 56 -2.04 12.27 12.05
C ASP A 56 -2.61 11.51 10.84
N VAL A 57 -2.32 11.94 9.61
CA VAL A 57 -2.82 11.26 8.40
C VAL A 57 -1.98 10.04 8.02
N LYS A 58 -0.67 10.04 8.29
CA LYS A 58 0.27 8.97 7.92
C LYS A 58 -0.21 7.55 8.29
N PRO A 59 -0.75 7.28 9.50
CA PRO A 59 -1.30 5.98 9.86
C PRO A 59 -2.39 5.47 8.90
N THR A 60 -3.16 6.37 8.28
CA THR A 60 -4.18 5.98 7.28
C THR A 60 -3.53 5.41 6.03
N PHE A 61 -2.45 6.00 5.54
CA PHE A 61 -1.71 5.47 4.40
C PHE A 61 -1.01 4.14 4.72
N SER A 62 -0.51 3.98 5.95
CA SER A 62 0.03 2.68 6.40
C SER A 62 -1.04 1.58 6.40
N LYS A 63 -2.25 1.86 6.90
CA LYS A 63 -3.38 0.92 6.81
C LYS A 63 -3.75 0.56 5.37
N TRP A 64 -3.61 1.51 4.43
CA TRP A 64 -3.82 1.22 3.02
C TRP A 64 -2.78 0.27 2.45
N VAL A 65 -1.51 0.38 2.85
CA VAL A 65 -0.48 -0.61 2.48
C VAL A 65 -0.90 -2.00 2.96
N ASP A 66 -1.38 -2.12 4.19
CA ASP A 66 -1.86 -3.40 4.74
C ASP A 66 -3.04 -3.95 3.93
N THR A 67 -4.02 -3.10 3.60
CA THR A 67 -5.19 -3.47 2.78
C THR A 67 -4.77 -3.97 1.39
N LEU A 68 -3.79 -3.32 0.75
CA LEU A 68 -3.28 -3.75 -0.55
C LEU A 68 -2.55 -5.10 -0.47
N ASN A 69 -1.80 -5.35 0.60
CA ASN A 69 -1.14 -6.63 0.85
C ASN A 69 -2.16 -7.76 1.11
N GLU A 70 -3.22 -7.48 1.87
CA GLU A 70 -4.32 -8.42 2.10
C GLU A 70 -5.06 -8.76 0.80
N ALA A 71 -5.35 -7.75 -0.04
CA ALA A 71 -5.97 -7.96 -1.35
C ALA A 71 -5.08 -8.82 -2.28
N SER A 72 -3.76 -8.55 -2.31
CA SER A 72 -2.79 -9.38 -3.03
C SER A 72 -2.85 -10.84 -2.58
N LYS A 73 -2.79 -11.08 -1.28
CA LYS A 73 -2.87 -12.42 -0.68
C LYS A 73 -4.20 -13.11 -1.00
N SER A 74 -5.31 -12.38 -0.96
CA SER A 74 -6.63 -12.91 -1.29
C SER A 74 -6.73 -13.38 -2.74
N ALA A 75 -6.22 -12.58 -3.69
CA ALA A 75 -6.18 -12.93 -5.11
C ALA A 75 -5.31 -14.17 -5.35
N GLN A 76 -4.13 -14.24 -4.73
CA GLN A 76 -3.24 -15.41 -4.82
C GLN A 76 -3.91 -16.67 -4.24
N THR A 77 -4.48 -16.57 -3.04
CA THR A 77 -5.16 -17.69 -2.37
C THR A 77 -6.33 -18.21 -3.21
N SER A 78 -7.06 -17.30 -3.86
CA SER A 78 -8.15 -17.67 -4.76
C SER A 78 -7.65 -18.45 -5.98
N ALA A 79 -6.54 -18.01 -6.61
CA ALA A 79 -5.92 -18.74 -7.70
C ALA A 79 -5.48 -20.15 -7.29
N ASP A 80 -4.80 -20.26 -6.14
CA ASP A 80 -4.29 -21.53 -5.63
C ASP A 80 -5.42 -22.51 -5.30
N ASN A 81 -6.53 -22.02 -4.72
CA ASN A 81 -7.69 -22.84 -4.40
C ASN A 81 -8.40 -23.35 -5.66
N ILE A 82 -8.55 -22.51 -6.69
CA ILE A 82 -9.17 -22.92 -7.96
C ILE A 82 -8.29 -23.94 -8.68
N GLU A 83 -6.98 -23.71 -8.76
CA GLU A 83 -6.03 -24.64 -9.37
C GLU A 83 -6.04 -26.01 -8.70
N ARG A 84 -6.21 -26.07 -7.36
CA ARG A 84 -6.30 -27.33 -6.61
C ARG A 84 -7.63 -28.06 -6.76
N ALA A 85 -8.69 -27.34 -7.11
CA ALA A 85 -10.04 -27.89 -7.23
C ALA A 85 -10.38 -28.37 -8.67
N THR A 86 -9.49 -28.13 -9.64
CA THR A 86 -9.65 -28.48 -11.06
C THR A 86 -8.56 -29.42 -11.55
#